data_AF-A0A550H2L2-F1
#
_entry.id   AF-A0A550H2L2-F1
#
_cell.length_a   1.000
_cell.length_b   1.000
_cell.length_c   1.000
_cell.angle_alpha   90.00
_cell.angle_beta   90.00
_cell.angle_gamma   90.00
#
_symmetry.space_group_name_H-M   'P 1'
#
loop_
_entity.id
_entity.type
_entity.pdbx_description
1 polymer ?
#
loop_
_entity_poly.entity_id
_entity_poly.type
_entity_poly.pdbx_seq_one_letter_code
_entity_poly.pdbx_strand_id
1 'polypeptide(L)' 'MLELEVKEDSKATFSLSYLSEIIKAASATSEIATLEFSTDMPVKIDFQQTTAGKLTFFLAPRIETE' A
#
# COMPACT_ATOMS: atom_id res chain seq x y z
N MET A 1 -12.50 2.91 -11.21
CA MET A 1 -11.89 1.92 -12.13
C MET A 1 -10.75 1.26 -11.36
N LEU A 2 -10.63 -0.06 -11.38
CA LEU A 2 -9.50 -0.76 -10.75
C LEU A 2 -8.49 -1.08 -11.87
N GLU A 3 -7.25 -0.67 -11.69
CA GLU A 3 -6.16 -0.96 -12.63
C GLU A 3 -5.11 -1.81 -11.92
N LEU A 4 -4.69 -2.88 -12.58
CA LEU A 4 -3.69 -3.82 -12.06
C LEU A 4 -2.66 -4.05 -13.15
N GLU A 5 -1.42 -3.65 -12.88
CA GLU A 5 -0.27 -3.90 -13.73
C GLU A 5 0.68 -4.84 -13.00
N VAL A 6 0.95 -6.02 -13.59
CA VAL A 6 1.87 -7.02 -13.03
C VAL A 6 3.08 -7.11 -13.95
N LYS A 7 4.25 -6.73 -13.43
CA LYS A 7 5.53 -6.77 -14.18
C LYS A 7 6.32 -8.04 -13.94
N GLU A 8 6.22 -8.59 -12.73
CA GLU A 8 6.92 -9.79 -12.30
C GLU A 8 6.14 -10.51 -11.20
N ASP A 9 6.42 -11.80 -11.02
CA ASP A 9 5.86 -12.57 -9.92
C ASP A 9 6.43 -12.03 -8.60
N SER A 10 5.54 -11.56 -7.72
CA SER A 10 5.92 -10.94 -6.45
C SER A 10 5.21 -11.61 -5.27
N LYS A 11 5.92 -11.78 -4.15
CA LYS A 11 5.36 -12.35 -2.91
C LYS A 11 5.93 -11.63 -1.68
N ALA A 12 5.05 -11.15 -0.80
CA ALA A 12 5.43 -10.61 0.49
C ALA A 12 4.25 -10.70 1.48
N THR A 13 4.56 -10.87 2.77
CA THR A 13 3.57 -10.99 3.83
C THR A 13 3.47 -9.65 4.57
N PHE A 14 2.26 -9.15 4.82
CA PHE A 14 2.04 -7.93 5.60
C PHE A 14 1.00 -8.16 6.68
N SER A 15 1.09 -7.40 7.76
CA SER A 15 0.09 -7.43 8.81
C SER A 15 -1.17 -6.68 8.37
N LEU A 16 -2.30 -7.41 8.33
CA LEU A 16 -3.60 -6.85 7.98
C LEU A 16 -4.06 -5.75 8.95
N SER A 17 -3.63 -5.81 10.21
CA SER A 17 -3.96 -4.78 11.20
C SER A 17 -3.40 -3.42 10.80
N TYR A 18 -2.12 -3.37 10.40
CA TYR A 18 -1.47 -2.14 9.94
C TYR A 18 -2.07 -1.62 8.64
N LEU A 19 -2.29 -2.51 7.66
CA LEU A 19 -2.97 -2.13 6.42
C LEU A 19 -4.35 -1.53 6.70
N SER A 20 -5.13 -2.14 7.58
CA SER A 20 -6.46 -1.65 7.95
C SER A 20 -6.43 -0.27 8.59
N GLU A 21 -5.45 0.01 9.46
CA GLU A 21 -5.28 1.34 10.06
C GLU A 21 -4.90 2.40 9.03
N ILE A 22 -3.98 2.07 8.10
CA ILE A 22 -3.56 2.96 7.01
C ILE A 22 -4.74 3.31 6.11
N ILE A 23 -5.49 2.29 5.66
CA ILE A 23 -6.65 2.51 4.78
C ILE A 23 -7.70 3.37 5.47
N LYS A 24 -8.01 3.12 6.75
CA LYS A 24 -8.99 3.92 7.51
C LYS A 24 -8.58 5.39 7.64
N ALA A 25 -7.30 5.64 7.89
CA ALA A 25 -6.79 7.01 8.00
C ALA A 25 -6.85 7.75 6.67
N ALA A 26 -6.56 7.06 5.57
CA ALA A 26 -6.47 7.67 4.24
C ALA A 26 -7.80 7.73 3.49
N SER A 27 -8.76 6.85 3.77
CA SER A 27 -10.09 6.87 3.14
C SER A 27 -10.90 8.12 3.44
N ALA A 28 -10.53 8.85 4.50
CA ALA A 28 -11.16 10.13 4.85
C ALA A 28 -10.70 11.29 3.95
N THR A 29 -9.59 11.14 3.23
CA THR A 29 -8.92 12.25 2.51
C THR A 29 -8.67 11.97 1.03
N SER A 30 -8.81 10.73 0.57
CA SER A 30 -8.61 10.32 -0.82
C SER A 30 -9.58 9.22 -1.25
N GLU A 31 -10.10 9.33 -2.47
CA GLU A 31 -10.90 8.28 -3.13
C GLU A 31 -10.03 7.30 -3.94
N ILE A 32 -8.81 7.71 -4.30
CA ILE A 32 -7.90 6.93 -5.15
C ILE A 32 -6.65 6.56 -4.35
N ALA A 33 -6.29 5.29 -4.40
CA ALA A 33 -5.07 4.75 -3.80
C ALA A 33 -4.28 3.97 -4.85
N THR A 34 -2.98 4.22 -4.91
CA THR A 34 -2.03 3.46 -5.75
C THR A 34 -1.17 2.60 -4.83
N LEU A 35 -1.15 1.29 -5.09
CA LEU A 35 -0.31 0.34 -4.36
C LEU A 35 0.82 -0.14 -5.26
N GLU A 36 2.05 -0.04 -4.77
CA GLU A 36 3.23 -0.65 -5.39
C GLU A 36 3.78 -1.74 -4.46
N PHE A 37 3.89 -2.93 -5.01
CA PHE A 37 4.25 -4.15 -4.30
C PHE A 37 5.36 -4.87 -5.04
N SER A 38 6.34 -5.38 -4.29
CA SER A 38 7.46 -6.16 -4.80
C SER A 38 7.92 -7.14 -3.71
N THR A 39 8.62 -8.21 -4.12
CA THR A 39 9.22 -9.20 -3.21
C THR A 39 10.33 -8.55 -2.39
N ASP A 40 10.41 -8.86 -1.09
CA ASP A 40 11.44 -8.36 -0.16
C ASP A 40 11.58 -6.83 -0.04
N MET A 41 10.59 -6.07 -0.53
CA MET A 41 10.56 -4.61 -0.42
C MET A 41 9.33 -4.13 0.37
N PRO A 42 9.42 -2.96 1.05
CA PRO A 42 8.25 -2.34 1.65
C PRO A 42 7.15 -2.09 0.61
N VAL A 43 5.90 -2.42 0.94
CA VAL A 43 4.76 -2.00 0.12
C VAL A 43 4.61 -0.50 0.25
N LYS A 44 4.47 0.18 -0.89
CA LYS A 44 4.22 1.61 -0.95
C LYS A 44 2.75 1.84 -1.27
N ILE A 45 2.09 2.66 -0.46
CA ILE A 45 0.69 3.03 -0.65
C ILE A 45 0.61 4.55 -0.78
N ASP A 46 0.20 5.01 -1.94
CA ASP A 46 0.06 6.41 -2.27
C ASP A 46 -1.41 6.81 -2.31
N PHE A 47 -1.77 7.84 -1.56
CA PHE A 47 -3.11 8.42 -1.56
C PHE A 47 -3.06 9.84 -2.12
N GLN A 48 -3.89 10.08 -3.14
CA GLN A 48 -3.96 11.37 -3.81
C GLN A 48 -5.04 12.25 -3.14
N GLN A 49 -4.61 13.23 -2.35
CA GLN A 49 -5.57 14.07 -1.63
C GLN A 49 -6.28 15.05 -2.56
N THR A 50 -7.57 15.28 -2.30
CA THR A 50 -8.43 16.14 -3.13
C THR A 50 -7.99 17.60 -3.14
N THR A 51 -7.43 18.11 -2.02
CA THR A 51 -7.21 19.55 -1.83
C THR A 51 -5.76 19.99 -2.08
N ALA A 52 -4.76 19.14 -1.82
CA ALA A 52 -3.40 19.21 -2.36
C ALA A 52 -2.46 18.24 -1.62
N GLY A 53 -1.65 17.49 -2.37
CA GLY A 53 -0.55 16.67 -1.85
C GLY A 53 -0.76 15.17 -2.01
N LYS A 54 0.32 14.42 -1.85
CA LYS A 54 0.32 12.95 -1.87
C LYS A 54 0.74 12.45 -0.49
N LEU A 55 -0.04 11.54 0.08
CA LEU A 55 0.33 10.86 1.31
C LEU A 55 0.88 9.48 0.94
N THR A 56 2.16 9.26 1.25
CA THR A 56 2.86 8.00 0.95
C THR A 56 3.13 7.25 2.24
N PHE A 57 2.65 6.01 2.32
CA PHE A 57 2.98 5.07 3.39
C PHE A 57 3.93 4.00 2.87
N PHE A 58 4.91 3.64 3.70
CA PHE A 58 5.78 2.50 3.48
C PHE A 58 5.57 1.51 4.62
N LEU A 59 5.18 0.28 4.29
CA LEU A 59 5.04 -0.80 5.27
C LEU A 59 6.02 -1.91 4.92
N ALA A 60 6.94 -2.21 5.83
CA ALA A 60 7.89 -3.28 5.63
C ALA A 60 7.19 -4.65 5.66
N PRO A 61 7.62 -5.60 4.81
CA PRO A 61 7.07 -6.95 4.83
C PRO A 61 7.48 -7.65 6.13
N ARG A 62 6.60 -8.51 6.61
CA ARG A 62 6.92 -9.47 7.65
C ARG A 62 7.69 -10.62 7.02
N ILE A 63 8.88 -10.85 7.55
CA ILE A 63 9.63 -12.06 7.29
C ILE A 63 9.05 -13.11 8.24
N GLU A 64 8.26 -14.02 7.71
CA GLU A 64 7.99 -15.28 8.42
C GLU A 64 9.29 -16.10 8.33
N THR A 65 10.07 -16.09 9.41
CA THR A 65 11.14 -17.07 9.59
C THR A 65 10.46 -18.39 9.94
N GLU A 66 10.47 -19.35 9.02
CA GLU A 66 10.26 -20.76 9.36
C GLU A 66 11.27 -21.25 10.40
#